data_AF-A0A9D9VPW8-F1
#
_entry.id   AF-A0A9D9VPW8-F1
#
_cell.length_a   1.000
_cell.length_b   1.000
_cell.length_c   1.000
_cell.angle_alpha   90.00
_cell.angle_beta   90.00
_cell.angle_gamma   90.00
#
_symmetry.space_group_name_H-M   'P 1'
#
loop_
_entity.id
_entity.type
_entity.pdbx_description
1 polymer ?
#
loop_
_entity_poly.entity_id
_entity_poly.type
_entity_poly.pdbx_seq_one_letter_code
_entity_poly.pdbx_strand_id
1 'polypeptide(L)' 'MEIKLLKLAQVEFEEAMTHYESEQIGLGDRFRSEVLRSISRIQQFPVAYQLFSPGTRRCLIAKFP' A
#
# COMPACT_ATOMS: atom_id res chain seq x y z
N MET A 1 -8.40 -12.05 9.11
CA MET A 1 -8.62 -11.90 7.66
C MET A 1 -7.33 -12.24 6.94
N GLU A 2 -7.35 -13.18 6.00
CA GLU A 2 -6.20 -13.50 5.13
C GLU A 2 -6.04 -12.38 4.09
N ILE A 3 -4.80 -11.95 3.82
CA ILE A 3 -4.49 -10.91 2.84
C ILE A 3 -3.72 -11.55 1.69
N LYS A 4 -4.19 -11.32 0.46
CA LYS A 4 -3.53 -11.79 -0.75
C LYS A 4 -3.23 -10.61 -1.65
N LEU A 5 -1.98 -10.50 -2.06
CA LEU A 5 -1.57 -9.57 -3.11
C LEU A 5 -1.62 -10.32 -4.45
N LEU A 6 -2.17 -9.66 -5.46
CA LEU A 6 -2.06 -10.14 -6.82
C LEU A 6 -0.59 -10.09 -7.25
N LYS A 7 -0.19 -11.00 -8.14
CA LYS A 7 1.19 -11.03 -8.65
C LYS A 7 1.63 -9.68 -9.25
N LEU A 8 0.74 -9.03 -9.99
CA LEU A 8 1.01 -7.70 -10.56
C LEU A 8 1.18 -6.64 -9.46
N ALA A 9 0.33 -6.64 -8.44
CA ALA A 9 0.44 -5.72 -7.31
C ALA A 9 1.75 -5.91 -6.53
N GLN A 10 2.28 -7.13 -6.47
CA GLN A 10 3.58 -7.38 -5.85
C GLN A 10 4.73 -6.80 -6.69
N VAL A 11 4.67 -6.93 -8.03
CA VAL A 11 5.67 -6.32 -8.93
C VAL A 11 5.64 -4.80 -8.82
N GLU A 12 4.44 -4.19 -8.93
CA GLU A 12 4.27 -2.73 -8.82
C GLU A 12 4.76 -2.20 -7.47
N PHE A 13 4.59 -2.98 -6.39
CA PHE A 13 5.08 -2.61 -5.07
C PHE A 13 6.61 -2.56 -4.99
N GLU A 14 7.30 -3.58 -5.51
CA GLU A 14 8.77 -3.64 -5.53
C GLU A 14 9.38 -2.57 -6.47
N GLU A 15 8.73 -2.31 -7.61
CA GLU A 15 9.12 -1.24 -8.53
C GLU A 15 8.99 0.14 -7.88
N ALA A 16 7.88 0.40 -7.19
CA ALA A 16 7.67 1.65 -6.46
C ALA A 16 8.70 1.83 -5.33
N MET A 17 8.99 0.76 -4.56
CA MET A 17 10.04 0.80 -3.54
C MET A 17 11.40 1.15 -4.15
N THR A 18 11.77 0.50 -5.25
CA THR A 18 13.04 0.73 -5.95
C THR A 18 13.13 2.16 -6.48
N HIS A 19 12.05 2.65 -7.10
CA HIS A 19 11.96 4.01 -7.60
C HIS A 19 12.17 5.03 -6.48
N TYR A 20 11.41 4.94 -5.38
CA TYR A 20 11.55 5.87 -4.27
C TYR A 20 12.95 5.83 -3.65
N GLU A 21 13.51 4.64 -3.42
CA GLU A 21 14.87 4.52 -2.88
C GLU A 21 15.93 5.18 -3.79
N SER A 22 15.72 5.16 -5.11
CA SER A 22 16.60 5.85 -6.06
C SER A 22 16.48 7.38 -6.03
N GLU A 23 15.32 7.91 -5.67
CA GLU A 23 15.09 9.35 -5.53
C GLU A 23 15.71 9.92 -4.25
N GLN A 24 15.61 9.17 -3.13
CA GLN A 24 16.24 9.54 -1.87
C GLN A 24 16.52 8.30 -1.03
N ILE A 25 17.70 8.25 -0.42
CA ILE A 25 18.07 7.16 0.50
C ILE A 25 17.05 7.08 1.66
N GLY A 26 16.56 5.87 1.90
CA GLY A 26 15.58 5.54 2.92
C GLY A 26 14.15 5.97 2.58
N LEU A 27 13.87 6.31 1.32
CA LEU A 27 12.52 6.64 0.86
C LEU A 27 11.74 5.36 0.49
N GLY A 28 12.39 4.35 -0.11
CA GLY A 28 11.74 3.08 -0.43
C GLY A 28 11.24 2.36 0.82
N ASP A 29 12.05 2.33 1.88
CA ASP A 29 11.68 1.72 3.17
C ASP A 29 10.50 2.41 3.85
N ARG A 30 10.44 3.73 3.68
CA ARG A 30 9.50 4.60 4.35
C ARG A 30 8.15 4.52 3.59
N PHE A 31 8.16 4.35 2.26
CA PHE A 31 7.01 3.94 1.45
C PHE A 31 6.49 2.55 1.84
N ARG A 32 7.39 1.55 1.90
CA ARG A 32 7.06 0.17 2.33
C ARG A 32 6.35 0.16 3.69
N SER A 33 6.85 0.93 4.64
CA SER A 33 6.29 1.01 5.99
C SER A 33 4.86 1.57 5.98
N GLU A 34 4.59 2.61 5.20
CA GLU A 34 3.24 3.17 5.07
C GLU A 34 2.25 2.24 4.35
N VAL A 35 2.70 1.49 3.35
CA VAL A 35 1.88 0.46 2.69
C VAL A 35 1.52 -0.65 3.67
N LEU A 36 2.49 -1.20 4.41
CA LEU A 36 2.25 -2.26 5.39
C LEU A 36 1.34 -1.81 6.54
N ARG A 37 1.51 -0.56 7.02
CA ARG A 37 0.62 0.05 8.01
C ARG A 37 -0.81 0.19 7.49
N SER A 38 -0.96 0.55 6.22
CA SER A 38 -2.28 0.67 5.57
C SER A 38 -2.96 -0.69 5.42
N ILE A 39 -2.21 -1.72 5.03
CA ILE A 39 -2.67 -3.12 4.97
C ILE A 39 -3.13 -3.60 6.35
N SER A 40 -2.35 -3.33 7.41
CA SER A 40 -2.73 -3.68 8.79
C SER A 40 -4.05 -3.01 9.20
N ARG A 41 -4.24 -1.72 8.85
CA ARG A 41 -5.50 -1.02 9.12
C ARG A 41 -6.68 -1.61 8.35
N ILE A 42 -6.50 -2.01 7.09
CA ILE A 42 -7.52 -2.71 6.31
C ILE A 42 -7.89 -4.04 6.99
N GLN A 43 -6.90 -4.75 7.54
CA GLN A 43 -7.13 -6.01 8.25
C GLN A 43 -7.98 -5.84 9.51
N GLN A 44 -7.74 -4.77 10.27
CA GLN A 44 -8.48 -4.46 11.48
C GLN A 44 -9.87 -3.89 11.17
N PHE A 45 -9.99 -3.08 10.10
CA PHE A 45 -11.21 -2.36 9.75
C PHE A 45 -11.52 -2.51 8.23
N PRO A 46 -11.98 -3.68 7.79
CA PRO A 46 -12.13 -4.00 6.36
C PRO A 46 -13.16 -3.13 5.61
N VAL A 47 -14.04 -2.45 6.35
CA VAL A 47 -15.08 -1.57 5.80
C VAL A 47 -14.83 -0.08 6.04
N ALA A 48 -13.66 0.30 6.58
CA ALA A 48 -13.36 1.69 6.95
C ALA A 48 -13.22 2.64 5.75
N TYR A 49 -12.71 2.15 4.62
CA TYR A 49 -12.51 2.97 3.42
C TYR A 49 -13.79 3.02 2.58
N GLN A 50 -14.11 4.17 2.01
CA GLN A 50 -15.30 4.33 1.15
C GLN A 50 -15.26 3.38 -0.06
N LEU A 51 -16.43 2.87 -0.45
CA LEU A 51 -16.57 2.13 -1.70
C LEU A 51 -16.21 3.05 -2.87
N PHE A 52 -15.34 2.55 -3.74
CA PHE A 52 -14.98 3.21 -4.99
C PHE A 52 -15.80 2.67 -6.16
N SER A 53 -16.08 1.35 -6.14
CA SER A 53 -16.98 0.64 -7.06
C SER A 53 -17.54 -0.60 -6.35
N PRO A 54 -18.50 -1.35 -6.95
CA PRO A 54 -18.99 -2.59 -6.36
C PRO A 54 -17.83 -3.55 -6.03
N GLY A 55 -17.72 -3.94 -4.76
CA GLY A 55 -16.67 -4.84 -4.27
C GLY A 55 -15.27 -4.23 -4.13
N THR A 56 -15.08 -2.93 -4.41
CA THR A 56 -13.76 -2.28 -4.38
C THR A 56 -13.77 -1.06 -3.46
N ARG A 57 -12.73 -0.93 -2.62
CA ARG A 57 -12.49 0.23 -1.75
C ARG A 57 -11.14 0.84 -2.07
N ARG A 58 -11.04 2.16 -2.01
CA ARG A 58 -9.78 2.88 -2.25
C ARG A 58 -9.16 3.29 -0.92
N CYS A 59 -7.95 2.79 -0.65
CA CYS A 59 -7.12 3.22 0.46
C CYS A 59 -6.09 4.23 -0.06
N LEU A 60 -6.21 5.49 0.35
CA LEU A 60 -5.14 6.46 0.16
C LEU A 60 -4.14 6.27 1.31
N ILE A 61 -2.90 5.90 0.97
CA ILE A 61 -1.81 5.84 1.94
C ILE A 61 -1.48 7.27 2.39
N ALA A 62 -1.00 7.42 3.64
CA ALA A 62 -0.63 8.72 4.15
C ALA A 62 0.45 9.34 3.27
N LYS A 63 0.42 10.68 3.16
CA LYS A 63 1.31 11.41 2.25
C LYS A 63 2.75 11.09 2.58
N PHE A 64 3.44 10.57 1.57
CA PHE A 64 4.82 10.15 1.62
C PHE A 64 5.61 11.12 0.73
N PRO A 65 6.57 11.92 1.26
CA PRO A 65 7.51 12.67 0.42
C PRO A 65 8.55 11.73 -0.18
#